data_AF-A0A9E7H5H7-F1
#
_entry.id   AF-A0A9E7H5H7-F1
#
_cell.length_a   1.000
_cell.length_b   1.000
_cell.length_c   1.000
_cell.angle_alpha   90.00
_cell.angle_beta   90.00
_cell.angle_gamma   90.00
#
_symmetry.space_group_name_H-M   'P 1'
#
loop_
_entity.id
_entity.type
_entity.pdbx_description
1 polymer ?
#
loop_
_entity_poly.entity_id
_entity_poly.type
_entity_poly.pdbx_seq_one_letter_code
_entity_poly.pdbx_strand_id
1 'polypeptide(L)'
;MSSPSKRRDMDVMKLMMSDYMVETTNDGLTEFNVEFHGPKQSPYEGGVWKVRVELPDAYPYKSPSIGFLNKIFHPNVDELSGSICLDVINQSWSPMFDLLNIFEVFLPQLLLYPNPADPLNGDAASLLLKDQQQYEQKSTVSDMQRERSWKMFPMEATKTSATTKSQGPTMLTLLEMQPPEVRSFGPQNHSNSKYDIHGSSCCSMSP
;
A
#
# COMPACT_ATOMS: atom_id res chain seq x y z
N MET A 1 -2.53 -3.93 33.47
CA MET A 1 -2.82 -3.39 32.13
C MET A 1 -1.50 -3.04 31.47
N SER A 2 -1.13 -3.69 30.36
CA SER A 2 -0.02 -3.25 29.52
C SER A 2 -0.34 -1.85 28.97
N SER A 3 0.67 -1.00 28.71
CA SER A 3 0.40 0.27 28.02
C SER A 3 -0.20 0.00 26.63
N PRO A 4 -1.03 0.89 26.08
CA PRO A 4 -1.63 0.72 24.75
C PRO A 4 -0.61 0.39 23.66
N SER A 5 0.54 1.07 23.67
CA SER A 5 1.67 0.76 22.77
C SER A 5 2.18 -0.67 22.95
N LYS A 6 2.36 -1.15 24.19
CA LYS A 6 2.82 -2.53 24.44
C LYS A 6 1.81 -3.57 23.94
N ARG A 7 0.51 -3.29 24.04
CA ARG A 7 -0.53 -4.19 23.55
C ARG A 7 -0.51 -4.27 22.02
N ARG A 8 -0.43 -3.13 21.34
CA ARG A 8 -0.27 -3.05 19.88
C ARG A 8 0.92 -3.87 19.41
N ASP A 9 2.10 -3.60 19.98
CA ASP A 9 3.33 -4.24 19.54
C ASP A 9 3.28 -5.76 19.76
N MET A 10 2.71 -6.22 20.89
CA MET A 10 2.52 -7.64 21.17
C MET A 10 1.58 -8.32 20.16
N ASP A 11 0.45 -7.70 19.84
CA ASP A 11 -0.54 -8.27 18.92
C ASP A 11 0.02 -8.37 17.48
N VAL A 12 0.72 -7.32 17.02
CA VAL A 12 1.36 -7.32 15.70
C VAL A 12 2.49 -8.35 15.63
N MET A 13 3.32 -8.46 16.67
CA MET A 13 4.37 -9.48 16.74
C MET A 13 3.78 -10.89 16.74
N LYS A 14 2.66 -11.11 17.44
CA LYS A 14 1.96 -12.40 17.43
C LYS A 14 1.46 -12.75 16.03
N LEU A 15 0.92 -11.79 15.31
CA LEU A 15 0.50 -11.95 13.91
C LEU A 15 1.69 -12.27 12.99
N MET A 16 2.82 -11.56 13.14
CA MET A 16 4.05 -11.83 12.37
C MET A 16 4.69 -13.19 12.66
N MET A 17 4.45 -13.76 13.84
CA MET A 17 4.92 -15.10 14.22
C MET A 17 3.94 -16.21 13.84
N SER A 18 2.79 -15.88 13.26
CA SER A 18 1.81 -16.85 12.77
C SER A 18 2.12 -17.28 11.32
N ASP A 19 1.28 -18.14 10.76
CA ASP A 19 1.42 -18.62 9.38
C ASP A 19 0.95 -17.59 8.32
N TYR A 20 0.46 -16.42 8.76
CA TYR A 20 0.05 -15.36 7.85
C TYR A 20 1.24 -14.63 7.24
N MET A 21 1.17 -14.36 5.94
CA MET A 21 2.12 -13.50 5.23
C MET A 21 1.83 -12.03 5.56
N VAL A 22 2.66 -11.42 6.38
CA VAL A 22 2.52 -10.01 6.81
C VAL A 22 3.59 -9.14 6.14
N GLU A 23 3.15 -8.07 5.49
CA GLU A 23 4.01 -7.04 4.91
C GLU A 23 3.82 -5.71 5.64
N THR A 24 4.85 -5.23 6.34
CA THR A 24 4.84 -3.92 6.99
C THR A 24 4.97 -2.80 5.97
N THR A 25 4.22 -1.70 6.15
CA THR A 25 4.45 -0.47 5.39
C THR A 25 5.57 0.36 6.02
N ASN A 26 6.00 1.44 5.35
CA ASN A 26 7.06 2.32 5.84
C ASN A 26 6.74 2.98 7.20
N ASP A 27 5.46 3.01 7.59
CA ASP A 27 4.96 3.68 8.80
C ASP A 27 5.05 2.80 10.08
N GLY A 28 5.65 1.62 9.99
CA GLY A 28 5.99 0.78 11.14
C GLY A 28 4.90 -0.23 11.51
N LEU A 29 4.59 -0.37 12.81
CA LEU A 29 3.63 -1.38 13.32
C LEU A 29 2.18 -0.88 13.37
N THR A 30 1.91 0.33 12.88
CA THR A 30 0.56 0.93 12.85
C THR A 30 -0.20 0.58 11.58
N GLU A 31 0.48 0.30 10.48
CA GLU A 31 -0.12 -0.10 9.22
C GLU A 31 0.65 -1.25 8.60
N PHE A 32 -0.07 -2.29 8.17
CA PHE A 32 0.52 -3.45 7.52
C PHE A 32 -0.53 -4.14 6.64
N ASN A 33 -0.04 -4.99 5.75
CA ASN A 33 -0.85 -5.79 4.86
C ASN A 33 -0.72 -7.27 5.20
N VAL A 34 -1.82 -8.01 5.05
CA VAL A 34 -1.86 -9.44 5.33
C VAL A 34 -2.49 -10.17 4.14
N GLU A 35 -1.87 -11.25 3.69
CA GLU A 35 -2.48 -12.14 2.71
C GLU A 35 -3.62 -12.93 3.36
N PHE A 36 -4.81 -12.89 2.75
CA PHE A 36 -6.02 -13.54 3.24
C PHE A 36 -6.59 -14.43 2.14
N HIS A 37 -6.82 -15.69 2.48
CA HIS A 37 -7.46 -16.66 1.61
C HIS A 37 -8.96 -16.70 1.87
N GLY A 38 -9.75 -16.69 0.81
CA GLY A 38 -11.20 -16.75 0.93
C GLY A 38 -11.68 -18.04 1.61
N PRO A 39 -12.73 -17.98 2.43
CA PRO A 39 -13.22 -19.12 3.18
C PRO A 39 -13.75 -20.21 2.25
N LYS A 40 -13.54 -21.47 2.64
CA LYS A 40 -14.12 -22.63 1.95
C LYS A 40 -15.63 -22.59 2.03
N GLN A 41 -16.29 -23.22 1.05
CA GLN A 41 -17.74 -23.30 0.93
C GLN A 41 -18.40 -21.92 0.85
N SER A 42 -17.69 -20.97 0.24
CA SER A 42 -18.19 -19.62 -0.05
C SER A 42 -17.90 -19.27 -1.52
N PRO A 43 -18.58 -18.24 -2.08
CA PRO A 43 -18.22 -17.71 -3.40
C PRO A 43 -16.77 -17.24 -3.51
N TYR A 44 -16.14 -16.95 -2.37
CA TYR A 44 -14.78 -16.44 -2.27
C TYR A 44 -13.72 -17.55 -2.22
N GLU A 45 -14.12 -18.83 -2.18
CA GLU A 45 -13.20 -19.96 -2.09
C GLU A 45 -12.18 -19.95 -3.24
N GLY A 46 -10.90 -20.17 -2.88
CA GLY A 46 -9.77 -20.14 -3.82
C GLY A 46 -9.28 -18.72 -4.15
N GLY A 47 -9.96 -17.68 -3.66
CA GLY A 47 -9.54 -16.30 -3.80
C GLY A 47 -8.43 -15.93 -2.83
N VAL A 48 -7.61 -14.98 -3.23
CA VAL A 48 -6.52 -14.43 -2.42
C VAL A 48 -6.65 -12.91 -2.46
N TRP A 49 -6.64 -12.31 -1.27
CA TRP A 49 -6.69 -10.87 -1.11
C TRP A 49 -5.55 -10.38 -0.24
N LYS A 50 -5.11 -9.15 -0.52
CA LYS A 50 -4.24 -8.40 0.36
C LYS A 50 -5.09 -7.46 1.20
N VAL A 51 -5.11 -7.68 2.50
CA VAL A 51 -5.91 -6.92 3.46
C VAL A 51 -5.02 -5.92 4.16
N ARG A 52 -5.30 -4.63 3.97
CA ARG A 52 -4.68 -3.55 4.75
C ARG A 52 -5.34 -3.47 6.11
N VAL A 53 -4.50 -3.39 7.14
CA VAL A 53 -4.90 -3.18 8.53
C VAL A 53 -4.21 -1.92 9.05
N GLU A 54 -5.00 -1.03 9.64
CA GLU A 54 -4.52 0.18 10.30
C GLU A 54 -4.96 0.18 11.77
N LEU A 55 -3.98 0.27 12.68
CA LEU A 55 -4.18 0.29 14.12
C LEU A 55 -4.19 1.75 14.61
N PRO A 56 -5.33 2.27 15.11
CA PRO A 56 -5.39 3.65 15.58
C PRO A 56 -4.59 3.85 16.88
N ASP A 57 -4.26 5.10 17.21
CA ASP A 57 -3.56 5.45 18.47
C ASP A 57 -4.26 4.94 19.74
N ALA A 58 -5.59 4.87 19.69
CA ALA A 58 -6.42 4.39 20.80
C ALA A 58 -6.60 2.85 20.82
N TYR A 59 -5.88 2.10 19.99
CA TYR A 59 -5.89 0.63 20.01
C TYR A 59 -5.46 0.08 21.39
N PRO A 60 -6.12 -0.97 21.93
CA PRO A 60 -7.21 -1.76 21.35
C PRO A 60 -8.62 -1.26 21.73
N TYR A 61 -8.74 -0.10 22.37
CA TYR A 61 -10.05 0.46 22.77
C TYR A 61 -10.86 0.95 21.58
N LYS A 62 -10.19 1.39 20.51
CA LYS A 62 -10.76 1.51 19.18
C LYS A 62 -10.36 0.32 18.31
N SER A 63 -11.29 -0.14 17.49
CA SER A 63 -11.07 -1.20 16.50
C SER A 63 -10.07 -0.77 15.43
N PRO A 64 -9.38 -1.72 14.80
CA PRO A 64 -8.59 -1.44 13.62
C PRO A 64 -9.49 -1.11 12.42
N SER A 65 -8.95 -0.32 11.50
CA SER A 65 -9.56 -0.15 10.17
C SER A 65 -9.06 -1.25 9.25
N ILE A 66 -9.96 -1.87 8.50
CA ILE A 66 -9.67 -3.03 7.65
C ILE A 66 -10.16 -2.73 6.24
N GLY A 67 -9.34 -3.02 5.23
CA GLY A 67 -9.75 -2.89 3.83
C GLY A 67 -9.05 -3.87 2.90
N PHE A 68 -9.75 -4.30 1.87
CA PHE A 68 -9.22 -5.14 0.80
C PHE A 68 -8.53 -4.25 -0.25
N LEU A 69 -7.24 -4.48 -0.53
CA LEU A 69 -6.50 -3.71 -1.53
C LEU A 69 -6.88 -4.10 -2.97
N ASN A 70 -7.19 -5.37 -3.19
CA ASN A 70 -7.72 -5.85 -4.45
C ASN A 70 -9.24 -6.01 -4.38
N LYS A 71 -9.89 -5.88 -5.53
CA LYS A 71 -11.35 -5.78 -5.63
C LYS A 71 -12.05 -6.99 -4.97
N ILE A 72 -13.09 -6.68 -4.19
CA ILE A 72 -14.04 -7.66 -3.65
C ILE A 72 -15.47 -7.17 -3.86
N PHE A 73 -16.36 -8.05 -4.32
CA PHE A 73 -17.78 -7.74 -4.47
C PHE A 73 -18.54 -8.24 -3.25
N HIS A 74 -18.81 -7.36 -2.29
CA HIS A 74 -19.44 -7.73 -1.02
C HIS A 74 -20.32 -6.58 -0.47
N PRO A 75 -21.52 -6.85 0.09
CA PRO A 75 -22.43 -5.80 0.57
C PRO A 75 -21.82 -4.83 1.59
N ASN A 76 -20.99 -5.33 2.51
CA ASN A 76 -20.38 -4.53 3.58
C ASN A 76 -18.96 -4.02 3.27
N VAL A 77 -18.54 -4.06 1.99
CA VAL A 77 -17.25 -3.54 1.54
C VAL A 77 -17.49 -2.44 0.52
N ASP A 78 -16.85 -1.29 0.71
CA ASP A 78 -16.88 -0.19 -0.26
C ASP A 78 -16.14 -0.59 -1.55
N GLU A 79 -16.78 -0.39 -2.71
CA GLU A 79 -16.25 -0.89 -3.98
C GLU A 79 -14.98 -0.15 -4.43
N LEU A 80 -14.85 1.14 -4.09
CA LEU A 80 -13.75 1.99 -4.56
C LEU A 80 -12.51 1.88 -3.68
N SER A 81 -12.69 1.95 -2.37
CA SER A 81 -11.60 1.92 -1.38
C SER A 81 -11.28 0.52 -0.86
N GLY A 82 -12.22 -0.43 -0.99
CA GLY A 82 -12.13 -1.76 -0.39
C GLY A 82 -12.34 -1.78 1.12
N SER A 83 -12.70 -0.66 1.73
CA SER A 83 -12.87 -0.55 3.19
C SER A 83 -14.08 -1.34 3.68
N ILE A 84 -13.93 -2.02 4.80
CA ILE A 84 -15.04 -2.69 5.48
C ILE A 84 -15.75 -1.67 6.38
N CYS A 85 -17.08 -1.73 6.44
CA CYS A 85 -17.86 -0.85 7.31
C CYS A 85 -17.41 -0.95 8.77
N LEU A 86 -17.06 0.20 9.37
CA LEU A 86 -16.57 0.27 10.74
C LEU A 86 -17.61 -0.23 11.76
N ASP A 87 -18.89 0.03 11.51
CA ASP A 87 -19.97 -0.42 12.40
C ASP A 87 -20.08 -1.95 12.42
N VAL A 88 -19.80 -2.62 11.30
CA VAL A 88 -19.77 -4.09 11.22
C VAL A 88 -18.57 -4.64 12.00
N ILE A 89 -17.40 -4.01 11.90
CA ILE A 89 -16.22 -4.37 12.71
C ILE A 89 -16.53 -4.21 14.20
N ASN A 90 -17.15 -3.10 14.58
CA ASN A 90 -17.47 -2.76 15.97
C ASN A 90 -18.51 -3.68 16.63
N GLN A 91 -19.33 -4.39 15.86
CA GLN A 91 -20.24 -5.40 16.40
C GLN A 91 -19.49 -6.61 16.98
N SER A 92 -18.31 -6.94 16.42
CA SER A 92 -17.49 -8.07 16.86
C SER A 92 -16.30 -7.64 17.73
N TRP A 93 -15.81 -6.41 17.55
CA TRP A 93 -14.60 -5.94 18.21
C TRP A 93 -14.82 -5.63 19.70
N SER A 94 -13.84 -6.03 20.51
CA SER A 94 -13.69 -5.55 21.88
C SER A 94 -12.19 -5.44 22.20
N PRO A 95 -11.78 -4.72 23.25
CA PRO A 95 -10.37 -4.64 23.64
C PRO A 95 -9.71 -5.99 23.99
N MET A 96 -10.53 -7.03 24.21
CA MET A 96 -10.09 -8.40 24.49
C MET A 96 -10.06 -9.28 23.24
N PHE A 97 -10.59 -8.79 22.11
CA PHE A 97 -10.58 -9.50 20.84
C PHE A 97 -9.13 -9.57 20.32
N ASP A 98 -8.70 -10.76 19.94
CA ASP A 98 -7.35 -10.98 19.43
C ASP A 98 -7.24 -10.47 17.99
N LEU A 99 -6.14 -9.80 17.65
CA LEU A 99 -5.90 -9.29 16.30
C LEU A 99 -5.92 -10.41 15.26
N LEU A 100 -5.39 -11.59 15.61
CA LEU A 100 -5.45 -12.79 14.77
C LEU A 100 -6.90 -13.21 14.43
N ASN A 101 -7.83 -13.01 15.36
CA ASN A 101 -9.24 -13.38 15.15
C ASN A 101 -9.92 -12.53 14.08
N ILE A 102 -9.30 -11.43 13.63
CA ILE A 102 -9.78 -10.72 12.44
C ILE A 102 -9.76 -11.66 11.23
N PHE A 103 -8.66 -12.38 11.04
CA PHE A 103 -8.45 -13.26 9.89
C PHE A 103 -9.03 -14.65 10.12
N GLU A 104 -8.94 -15.18 11.34
CA GLU A 104 -9.45 -16.52 11.67
C GLU A 104 -10.97 -16.59 11.80
N VAL A 105 -11.61 -15.49 12.22
CA VAL A 105 -13.04 -15.52 12.60
C VAL A 105 -13.83 -14.42 11.88
N PHE A 106 -13.46 -13.16 12.07
CA PHE A 106 -14.29 -12.03 11.61
C PHE A 106 -14.45 -12.01 10.08
N LEU A 107 -13.35 -12.00 9.32
CA LEU A 107 -13.40 -11.96 7.85
C LEU A 107 -14.11 -13.19 7.27
N PRO A 108 -13.80 -14.44 7.68
CA PRO A 108 -14.54 -15.62 7.22
C PRO A 108 -16.04 -15.53 7.50
N GLN A 109 -16.45 -15.12 8.70
CA GLN A 109 -17.86 -14.97 9.06
C GLN A 109 -18.55 -13.87 8.26
N LEU A 110 -17.88 -12.74 8.06
CA LEU A 110 -18.41 -11.64 7.26
C LEU A 110 -18.69 -12.09 5.82
N LEU A 111 -17.75 -12.78 5.19
CA LEU A 111 -17.87 -13.24 3.81
C LEU A 111 -18.90 -14.36 3.63
N LEU A 112 -19.10 -15.21 4.64
CA LEU A 112 -20.13 -16.26 4.61
C LEU A 112 -21.54 -15.69 4.87
N TYR A 113 -21.65 -14.68 5.72
CA TYR A 113 -22.91 -14.12 6.18
C TYR A 113 -22.96 -12.60 5.99
N PRO A 114 -23.06 -12.13 4.74
CA PRO A 114 -23.17 -10.70 4.45
C PRO A 114 -24.41 -10.07 5.11
N ASN A 115 -24.29 -8.81 5.51
CA ASN A 115 -25.41 -8.03 6.05
C ASN A 115 -25.96 -7.03 5.00
N PRO A 116 -27.11 -7.30 4.37
CA PRO A 116 -27.69 -6.41 3.36
C PRO A 116 -28.52 -5.25 3.94
N ALA A 117 -28.70 -5.16 5.26
CA ALA A 117 -29.58 -4.15 5.87
C ALA A 117 -28.99 -2.73 5.84
N ASP A 118 -27.66 -2.61 5.91
CA ASP A 118 -26.93 -1.34 5.79
C ASP A 118 -25.64 -1.53 4.98
N PRO A 119 -25.75 -1.60 3.64
CA PRO A 119 -24.64 -1.96 2.77
C PRO A 119 -23.82 -0.74 2.34
N LEU A 120 -22.49 -0.92 2.25
CA LEU A 120 -21.61 0.01 1.54
C LEU A 120 -21.71 -0.20 0.02
N ASN A 121 -21.95 -1.43 -0.42
CA ASN A 121 -22.19 -1.77 -1.81
C ASN A 121 -23.67 -2.12 -2.03
N GLY A 122 -24.44 -1.10 -2.42
CA GLY A 122 -25.88 -1.23 -2.68
C GLY A 122 -26.21 -2.19 -3.81
N ASP A 123 -25.34 -2.33 -4.82
CA ASP A 123 -25.53 -3.27 -5.93
C ASP A 123 -25.37 -4.72 -5.46
N ALA A 124 -24.34 -5.00 -4.65
CA ALA A 124 -24.12 -6.31 -4.06
C ALA A 124 -25.28 -6.71 -3.15
N ALA A 125 -25.74 -5.80 -2.28
CA ALA A 125 -26.88 -6.04 -1.41
C ALA A 125 -28.18 -6.27 -2.20
N SER A 126 -28.43 -5.44 -3.21
CA SER A 126 -29.61 -5.57 -4.06
C SER A 126 -29.62 -6.89 -4.82
N LEU A 127 -28.46 -7.33 -5.33
CA LEU A 127 -28.34 -8.59 -6.05
C LEU A 127 -28.51 -9.77 -5.09
N LEU A 128 -27.88 -9.74 -3.91
CA LEU A 128 -28.04 -10.76 -2.87
C LEU A 128 -29.52 -10.97 -2.48
N LEU A 129 -30.28 -9.88 -2.32
CA LEU A 129 -31.69 -9.93 -1.94
C LEU A 129 -32.62 -10.40 -3.07
N LYS A 130 -32.27 -10.08 -4.33
CA LYS A 130 -33.12 -10.38 -5.50
C LYS A 130 -32.85 -11.76 -6.11
N ASP A 131 -31.58 -12.12 -6.21
CA ASP A 131 -31.09 -13.33 -6.86
C ASP A 131 -29.76 -13.76 -6.23
N GLN A 132 -29.86 -14.59 -5.20
CA GLN A 132 -28.70 -15.11 -4.48
C GLN A 132 -27.76 -15.89 -5.41
N GLN A 133 -28.29 -16.63 -6.39
CA GLN A 133 -27.46 -17.41 -7.31
C GLN A 133 -26.61 -16.51 -8.20
N GLN A 134 -27.19 -15.42 -8.75
CA GLN A 134 -26.41 -14.44 -9.50
C GLN A 134 -25.41 -13.68 -8.63
N TYR A 135 -25.75 -13.39 -7.37
CA TYR A 135 -24.81 -12.81 -6.42
C TYR A 135 -23.61 -13.74 -6.20
N GLU A 136 -23.84 -15.02 -5.93
CA GLU A 136 -22.76 -16.00 -5.72
C GLU A 136 -21.88 -16.13 -6.97
N GLN A 137 -22.48 -16.18 -8.17
CA GLN A 137 -21.73 -16.19 -9.43
C GLN A 137 -20.85 -14.94 -9.57
N LYS A 138 -21.43 -13.75 -9.43
CA LYS A 138 -20.68 -12.47 -9.56
C LYS A 138 -19.61 -12.29 -8.49
N SER A 139 -19.83 -12.82 -7.30
CA SER A 139 -18.87 -12.81 -6.18
C SER A 139 -17.77 -13.87 -6.34
N THR A 140 -17.91 -14.77 -7.31
CA THR A 140 -16.91 -15.81 -7.55
C THR A 140 -15.61 -15.20 -8.02
N VAL A 141 -14.51 -15.69 -7.46
CA VAL A 141 -13.14 -15.24 -7.72
C VAL A 141 -12.83 -15.17 -9.22
N SER A 142 -13.34 -16.12 -10.00
CA SER A 142 -13.20 -16.21 -11.46
C SER A 142 -13.67 -14.95 -12.19
N ASP A 143 -14.77 -14.35 -11.73
CA ASP A 143 -15.33 -13.14 -12.32
C ASP A 143 -14.64 -11.88 -11.79
N MET A 144 -14.12 -11.92 -10.57
CA MET A 144 -13.46 -10.77 -9.93
C MET A 144 -11.96 -10.63 -10.26
N GLN A 145 -11.23 -11.73 -10.43
CA GLN A 145 -9.79 -11.75 -10.75
C GLN A 145 -9.51 -11.75 -12.26
N ARG A 146 -10.54 -11.72 -13.12
CA ARG A 146 -10.39 -11.57 -14.57
C ARG A 146 -9.81 -10.20 -14.95
N GLU A 147 -9.91 -9.21 -14.06
CA GLU A 147 -9.32 -7.88 -14.21
C GLU A 147 -8.04 -7.74 -13.37
N ARG A 148 -6.90 -7.92 -14.06
CA ARG A 148 -5.51 -7.59 -13.69
C ARG A 148 -4.70 -8.67 -12.96
N SER A 149 -3.67 -9.10 -13.72
CA SER A 149 -2.61 -10.04 -13.40
C SER A 149 -1.87 -9.70 -12.11
N TRP A 150 -1.98 -10.59 -11.11
CA TRP A 150 -1.25 -10.57 -9.83
C TRP A 150 0.29 -10.71 -9.96
N LYS A 151 0.84 -10.91 -11.17
CA LYS A 151 2.28 -11.19 -11.37
C LYS A 151 3.22 -9.97 -11.38
N MET A 152 2.79 -8.78 -11.01
CA MET A 152 3.69 -7.61 -10.96
C MET A 152 3.50 -6.79 -9.69
N PHE A 153 4.00 -7.30 -8.58
CA PHE A 153 4.58 -6.43 -7.56
C PHE A 153 6.07 -6.77 -7.50
N PRO A 154 6.98 -5.85 -7.87
CA PRO A 154 8.39 -6.06 -7.60
C PRO A 154 8.55 -6.13 -6.08
N MET A 155 9.08 -7.23 -5.57
CA MET A 155 9.87 -7.16 -4.35
C MET A 155 11.01 -6.19 -4.65
N GLU A 156 10.88 -4.93 -4.23
CA GLU A 156 12.04 -4.05 -4.18
C GLU A 156 12.96 -4.61 -3.08
N ALA A 157 13.86 -5.49 -3.50
CA ALA A 157 15.04 -5.82 -2.74
C ALA A 157 15.80 -4.50 -2.55
N THR A 158 15.78 -3.99 -1.32
CA THR A 158 16.61 -2.87 -0.88
C THR A 158 18.06 -3.25 -1.13
N LYS A 159 18.63 -2.74 -2.23
CA LYS A 159 20.05 -2.89 -2.51
C LYS A 159 20.82 -2.17 -1.42
N THR A 160 21.48 -2.95 -0.58
CA THR A 160 22.58 -2.48 0.26
C THR A 160 23.60 -1.79 -0.63
N SER A 161 23.76 -0.49 -0.46
CA SER A 161 24.75 0.33 -1.16
C SER A 161 26.15 -0.01 -0.65
N ALA A 162 26.76 -1.04 -1.25
CA ALA A 162 28.19 -1.26 -1.16
C ALA A 162 28.90 -0.22 -2.04
N THR A 163 29.46 0.81 -1.41
CA THR A 163 30.36 1.77 -2.06
C THR A 163 31.65 1.05 -2.44
N THR A 164 31.87 0.81 -3.73
CA THR A 164 33.19 0.46 -4.26
C THR A 164 33.61 1.55 -5.23
N LYS A 165 34.57 2.39 -4.80
CA LYS A 165 35.29 3.32 -5.68
C LYS A 165 36.20 2.50 -6.59
N SER A 166 36.10 2.70 -7.90
CA SER A 166 37.14 2.31 -8.87
C SER A 166 37.15 3.28 -10.04
N GLN A 167 38.35 3.69 -10.43
CA GLN A 167 38.69 4.76 -11.35
C GLN A 167 38.65 4.30 -12.83
N GLY A 168 38.04 5.13 -13.69
CA GLY A 168 38.33 5.43 -15.12
C GLY A 168 38.44 4.29 -16.17
N PRO A 169 38.69 4.61 -17.47
CA PRO A 169 38.31 5.81 -18.24
C PRO A 169 37.72 5.51 -19.65
N THR A 170 37.16 6.55 -20.30
CA THR A 170 37.05 6.82 -21.77
C THR A 170 36.34 5.85 -22.74
N MET A 171 35.34 6.35 -23.49
CA MET A 171 35.36 6.65 -24.95
C MET A 171 33.95 6.63 -25.60
N LEU A 172 33.60 7.77 -26.21
CA LEU A 172 32.81 8.00 -27.45
C LEU A 172 31.45 7.29 -27.70
N THR A 173 30.38 8.08 -27.80
CA THR A 173 29.39 8.13 -28.92
C THR A 173 28.46 9.34 -28.68
N LEU A 174 28.58 10.50 -29.36
CA LEU A 174 28.32 10.86 -30.77
C LEU A 174 26.81 10.94 -31.09
N LEU A 175 26.24 12.16 -30.98
CA LEU A 175 25.06 12.55 -31.74
C LEU A 175 25.00 14.08 -31.88
N GLU A 176 25.35 14.62 -33.04
CA GLU A 176 24.88 15.93 -33.49
C GLU A 176 24.79 15.91 -35.03
N MET A 177 23.57 16.07 -35.53
CA MET A 177 23.25 16.19 -36.95
C MET A 177 23.10 17.67 -37.29
N GLN A 178 23.87 18.18 -38.25
CA GLN A 178 23.42 19.24 -39.17
C GLN A 178 24.32 19.32 -40.43
N PRO A 179 23.75 19.65 -41.61
CA PRO A 179 24.43 19.58 -42.91
C PRO A 179 25.18 20.89 -43.29
N PRO A 180 26.01 20.86 -44.35
CA PRO A 180 27.08 21.84 -44.56
C PRO A 180 26.77 22.91 -45.60
N GLU A 181 27.42 24.07 -45.45
CA GLU A 181 28.30 24.77 -46.42
C GLU A 181 28.41 26.25 -46.00
N VAL A 182 29.40 27.11 -46.30
CA VAL A 182 30.82 27.10 -46.71
C VAL A 182 31.23 28.60 -46.65
N ARG A 183 32.55 28.88 -46.56
CA ARG A 183 33.29 30.15 -46.83
C ARG A 183 33.56 31.18 -45.69
N SER A 184 34.77 31.00 -45.13
CA SER A 184 35.99 31.85 -45.27
C SER A 184 36.13 33.22 -44.57
N PHE A 185 37.39 33.43 -44.11
CA PHE A 185 38.06 34.65 -43.60
C PHE A 185 37.64 35.08 -42.18
N GLY A 186 38.49 35.43 -41.22
CA GLY A 186 39.93 35.70 -41.09
C GLY A 186 40.18 36.04 -39.60
N PRO A 187 41.42 36.30 -39.15
CA PRO A 187 41.81 36.10 -37.76
C PRO A 187 41.83 37.39 -36.91
N GLN A 188 42.21 37.22 -35.64
CA GLN A 188 42.76 38.22 -34.70
C GLN A 188 41.71 39.02 -33.90
N ASN A 189 41.90 39.37 -32.63
CA ASN A 189 43.07 39.39 -31.74
C ASN A 189 42.59 39.73 -30.32
N HIS A 190 43.46 39.47 -29.33
CA HIS A 190 43.73 40.29 -28.11
C HIS A 190 42.53 40.81 -27.27
N SER A 191 42.55 40.88 -25.95
CA SER A 191 43.53 40.66 -24.91
C SER A 191 42.90 41.14 -23.60
N ASN A 192 43.27 40.48 -22.51
CA ASN A 192 43.63 41.06 -21.22
C ASN A 192 42.61 41.80 -20.32
N SER A 193 42.88 41.49 -19.04
CA SER A 193 42.89 42.36 -17.86
C SER A 193 41.60 42.31 -17.04
N LYS A 194 41.58 41.53 -15.94
CA LYS A 194 42.22 41.75 -14.61
C LYS A 194 41.58 42.87 -13.79
N TYR A 195 41.60 42.60 -12.48
CA TYR A 195 41.41 43.46 -11.30
C TYR A 195 39.96 43.64 -10.85
N ASP A 196 39.62 43.72 -9.57
CA ASP A 196 40.20 43.22 -8.30
C ASP A 196 39.15 43.51 -7.21
N ILE A 197 39.05 42.60 -6.25
CA ILE A 197 38.93 42.77 -4.79
C ILE A 197 38.37 44.10 -4.22
N HIS A 198 37.38 43.96 -3.32
CA HIS A 198 37.26 44.48 -1.93
C HIS A 198 35.77 44.38 -1.55
N GLY A 199 35.30 43.96 -0.37
CA GLY A 199 35.91 43.69 0.93
C GLY A 199 34.87 44.05 2.00
N SER A 200 34.68 43.18 3.00
CA SER A 200 34.18 43.48 4.36
C SER A 200 32.70 43.96 4.47
N SER A 201 31.92 43.79 5.55
CA SER A 201 32.13 43.44 6.94
C SER A 201 30.75 43.13 7.59
N CYS A 202 30.73 42.11 8.47
CA CYS A 202 30.12 42.02 9.81
C CYS A 202 28.70 42.52 10.20
N CYS A 203 28.08 41.63 11.03
CA CYS A 203 27.24 41.88 12.22
C CYS A 203 25.81 42.42 12.00
N SER A 204 24.75 42.09 12.77
CA SER A 204 24.59 41.44 14.09
C SER A 204 23.11 41.09 14.32
N MET A 205 22.89 40.34 15.40
CA MET A 205 21.68 39.66 15.88
C MET A 205 20.45 40.53 16.25
N SER A 206 19.28 39.86 16.22
CA SER A 206 18.17 39.90 17.20
C SER A 206 17.32 41.19 17.31
N PRO A 207 16.11 41.16 17.91
CA PRO A 207 15.52 40.22 18.90
C PRO A 207 14.88 38.96 18.31
#